data_AF-A0A6J1VV76-F1
#
_entry.id   AF-A0A6J1VV76-F1
#
_cell.length_a   1.000
_cell.length_b   1.000
_cell.length_c   1.000
_cell.angle_alpha   90.00
_cell.angle_beta   90.00
_cell.angle_gamma   90.00
#
_symmetry.space_group_name_H-M   'P 1'
#
loop_
_entity.id
_entity.type
_entity.pdbx_description
1 polymer ?
#
loop_
_entity_poly.entity_id
_entity_poly.type
_entity_poly.pdbx_seq_one_letter_code
_entity_poly.pdbx_strand_id
1 'polypeptide(L)'
;MASDCSMRTNSGSPEGGNSASCSPCNISYTLPIISSNKLPDQRFVSRGAYGTVSSARHADWRIPVAVKSLQGSLLESERESLLKEAEILHQARFSYILPILGICNEPQFLGIVTEYMPNGSLNQLLYEKNIYPDIAWSLRYRILYEIALGVNYLHNLSPPLMHHDLKTQNILLDSEFHVKIADFGLSKWRMVSMSLSKGDKLMSEGGTIIYIPPECYDTSKICSSVKHDIYSYAIIMWEVMSRKKPFEDVIHYLQIMFSMSQGKRPDVGEETLPLDIPYRELVVSLMESAWAPNPEERPSFSRCLIDLESVMRTFEEIPMLEAVIDLKRAKEHYEWSCVHLPNKISNDESMSLNIPLNTSIQENSCSSQDDQSYPSSVPQNISKPCNLLSDVKDEPHSLISYVPHSQITQSCVSQQSSSSNTDSSNSSNSIPGLLQISGANPDFIFRTMQSQDSAVAHNWIQTKREDIVHQMTETCINQCLDALVSKDLIMKEDYELVNTRPTRTSRVRQLLDTTDSQGEEVARIIVQKLKDNRQMGLQPYPNIPPASRSTSLHL
;
A
#
# COMPACT_ATOMS: atom_id res chain seq x y z
N MET A 1 -48.66 41.98 -75.33
CA MET A 1 -48.69 40.58 -74.84
C MET A 1 -48.59 40.67 -73.32
N ALA A 2 -49.64 40.92 -72.52
CA ALA A 2 -50.86 40.11 -72.30
C ALA A 2 -50.45 38.63 -71.98
N SER A 3 -50.65 38.04 -70.80
CA SER A 3 -51.56 38.33 -69.66
C SER A 3 -51.14 37.55 -68.39
N ASP A 4 -51.36 38.15 -67.21
CA ASP A 4 -51.92 37.68 -65.91
C ASP A 4 -51.85 36.18 -65.47
N CYS A 5 -51.73 35.80 -64.18
CA CYS A 5 -52.25 36.44 -62.95
C CYS A 5 -51.68 35.84 -61.62
N SER A 6 -51.49 36.71 -60.61
CA SER A 6 -51.86 36.56 -59.16
C SER A 6 -51.22 35.47 -58.27
N MET A 7 -50.85 35.65 -56.99
CA MET A 7 -50.95 36.71 -55.97
C MET A 7 -50.05 36.35 -54.76
N ARG A 8 -49.70 37.38 -53.97
CA ARG A 8 -49.05 37.42 -52.64
C ARG A 8 -49.67 36.40 -51.65
N THR A 9 -48.91 35.87 -50.67
CA THR A 9 -48.80 36.47 -49.32
C THR A 9 -47.47 36.18 -48.60
N ASN A 10 -47.19 37.08 -47.67
CA ASN A 10 -45.98 37.31 -46.89
C ASN A 10 -46.09 36.63 -45.51
N SER A 11 -45.07 35.87 -45.07
CA SER A 11 -44.67 35.78 -43.66
C SER A 11 -43.27 35.19 -43.55
N GLY A 12 -42.29 36.08 -43.41
CA GLY A 12 -40.90 35.74 -43.12
C GLY A 12 -40.72 35.29 -41.67
N SER A 13 -39.79 34.35 -41.50
CA SER A 13 -39.05 34.09 -40.26
C SER A 13 -37.57 33.93 -40.64
N PRO A 14 -36.62 34.53 -39.91
CA PRO A 14 -35.27 34.73 -40.38
C PRO A 14 -34.34 33.55 -40.09
N GLU A 15 -33.33 33.47 -40.95
CA GLU A 15 -32.20 32.55 -40.97
C GLU A 15 -31.51 32.43 -39.59
N GLY A 16 -31.47 31.22 -39.05
CA GLY A 16 -30.66 30.84 -37.90
C GLY A 16 -29.24 30.46 -38.35
N GLY A 17 -28.25 31.15 -37.78
CA GLY A 17 -26.84 31.02 -38.12
C GLY A 17 -26.29 29.60 -37.97
N ASN A 18 -25.47 29.20 -38.95
CA ASN A 18 -24.61 28.03 -38.89
C ASN A 18 -23.56 28.21 -37.77
N SER A 19 -23.85 27.68 -36.58
CA SER A 19 -22.81 27.31 -35.63
C SER A 19 -22.15 26.02 -36.15
N ALA A 20 -20.96 26.15 -36.72
CA ALA A 20 -20.10 25.01 -37.01
C ALA A 20 -19.81 24.26 -35.70
N SER A 21 -20.49 23.13 -35.49
CA SER A 21 -20.18 22.20 -34.41
C SER A 21 -18.84 21.53 -34.72
N CYS A 22 -17.79 22.02 -34.08
CA CYS A 22 -16.52 21.30 -34.00
C CYS A 22 -16.81 19.92 -33.39
N SER A 23 -16.74 18.87 -34.20
CA SER A 23 -16.77 17.50 -33.70
C SER A 23 -15.57 17.32 -32.77
N PRO A 24 -15.73 16.77 -31.55
CA PRO A 24 -14.62 16.61 -30.63
C PRO A 24 -13.56 15.71 -31.28
N CYS A 25 -12.35 16.24 -31.48
CA CYS A 25 -11.20 15.45 -31.91
C CYS A 25 -10.87 14.46 -30.80
N ASN A 26 -11.29 13.21 -30.96
CA ASN A 26 -11.07 12.17 -29.96
C ASN A 26 -9.62 11.67 -30.08
N ILE A 27 -8.74 12.10 -29.18
CA ILE A 27 -7.37 11.61 -29.12
C ILE A 27 -7.40 10.19 -28.53
N SER A 28 -7.22 9.18 -29.39
CA SER A 28 -7.20 7.77 -28.98
C SER A 28 -5.77 7.30 -28.73
N TYR A 29 -5.51 6.81 -27.53
CA TYR A 29 -4.26 6.11 -27.18
C TYR A 29 -4.52 4.61 -27.23
N THR A 30 -3.73 3.88 -28.01
CA THR A 30 -3.82 2.42 -28.06
C THR A 30 -2.97 1.79 -26.95
N LEU A 31 -3.45 0.71 -26.33
CA LEU A 31 -2.67 -0.05 -25.36
C LEU A 31 -1.58 -0.84 -26.10
N PRO A 32 -0.29 -0.71 -25.72
CA PRO A 32 0.78 -1.47 -26.38
C PRO A 32 0.62 -2.98 -26.22
N ILE A 33 0.89 -3.72 -27.30
CA ILE A 33 1.03 -5.18 -27.25
C ILE A 33 2.50 -5.51 -27.01
N ILE A 34 2.77 -6.24 -25.93
CA ILE A 34 4.11 -6.64 -25.51
C ILE A 34 4.25 -8.14 -25.72
N SER A 35 5.24 -8.55 -26.51
CA SER A 35 5.54 -9.97 -26.71
C SER A 35 6.15 -10.60 -25.46
N SER A 36 5.83 -11.86 -25.17
CA SER A 36 6.29 -12.58 -23.97
C SER A 36 7.82 -12.67 -23.90
N ASN A 37 8.50 -12.75 -25.04
CA ASN A 37 9.97 -12.74 -25.13
C ASN A 37 10.61 -11.40 -24.67
N LYS A 38 9.84 -10.31 -24.56
CA LYS A 38 10.30 -9.02 -24.00
C LYS A 38 10.21 -8.97 -22.48
N LEU A 39 9.74 -10.04 -21.85
CA LEU A 39 9.60 -10.18 -20.40
C LEU A 39 10.48 -11.35 -19.90
N PRO A 40 11.82 -11.26 -20.03
CA PRO A 40 12.74 -12.27 -19.49
C PRO A 40 12.74 -12.29 -17.96
N ASP A 41 13.29 -13.37 -17.39
CA ASP A 41 13.57 -13.52 -15.97
C ASP A 41 12.35 -13.28 -15.06
N GLN A 42 11.17 -13.74 -15.49
CA GLN A 42 9.95 -13.65 -14.68
C GLN A 42 10.14 -14.40 -13.36
N ARG A 43 10.02 -13.67 -12.26
CA ARG A 43 10.05 -14.21 -10.90
C ARG A 43 8.66 -14.18 -10.31
N PHE A 44 8.19 -15.33 -9.83
CA PHE A 44 6.92 -15.45 -9.14
C PHE A 44 6.84 -14.45 -7.97
N VAL A 45 5.74 -13.72 -7.88
CA VAL A 45 5.44 -12.81 -6.75
C VAL A 45 4.28 -13.36 -5.95
N SER A 46 3.17 -13.67 -6.63
CA SER A 46 1.97 -14.20 -5.96
C SER A 46 1.06 -14.96 -6.92
N ARG A 47 0.13 -15.75 -6.36
CA ARG A 47 -0.99 -16.35 -7.09
C ARG A 47 -2.27 -16.02 -6.33
N GLY A 48 -3.24 -15.46 -7.03
CA GLY A 48 -4.57 -15.16 -6.50
C GLY A 48 -5.68 -15.80 -7.34
N ALA A 49 -6.93 -15.48 -7.01
CA ALA A 49 -8.10 -15.94 -7.76
C ALA A 49 -8.07 -15.55 -9.25
N TYR A 50 -7.42 -14.42 -9.56
CA TYR A 50 -7.34 -13.82 -10.90
C TYR A 50 -6.05 -14.14 -11.67
N GLY A 51 -5.28 -15.14 -11.23
CA GLY A 51 -4.09 -15.61 -11.92
C GLY A 51 -2.79 -15.50 -11.12
N THR A 52 -1.67 -15.56 -11.83
CA THR A 52 -0.33 -15.49 -11.25
C THR A 52 0.32 -14.15 -11.58
N VAL A 53 0.81 -13.46 -10.55
CA VAL A 53 1.58 -12.23 -10.67
C VAL A 53 3.06 -12.57 -10.60
N SER A 54 3.80 -12.13 -11.61
CA SER A 54 5.27 -12.25 -11.66
C SER A 54 5.91 -10.87 -11.81
N SER A 55 7.09 -10.68 -11.23
CA SER A 55 7.94 -9.52 -11.51
C SER A 55 8.86 -9.85 -12.68
N ALA A 56 9.15 -8.87 -13.52
CA ALA A 56 10.08 -9.00 -14.64
C ALA A 56 10.78 -7.66 -14.90
N ARG A 57 11.78 -7.67 -15.78
CA ARG A 57 12.37 -6.44 -16.32
C ARG A 57 12.13 -6.40 -17.82
N HIS A 58 11.44 -5.37 -18.31
CA HIS A 58 11.15 -5.27 -19.74
C HIS A 58 12.47 -5.16 -20.53
N ALA A 59 12.66 -6.02 -21.53
CA ALA A 59 13.92 -6.17 -22.25
C ALA A 59 14.37 -4.86 -22.95
N ASP A 60 13.43 -4.14 -23.57
CA ASP A 60 13.75 -2.90 -24.28
C ASP A 60 13.75 -1.66 -23.37
N TRP A 61 12.69 -1.47 -22.58
CA TRP A 61 12.53 -0.30 -21.70
C TRP A 61 13.45 -0.31 -20.47
N ARG A 62 13.98 -1.47 -20.10
CA ARG A 62 14.88 -1.67 -18.95
C ARG A 62 14.30 -1.27 -17.59
N ILE A 63 12.98 -1.12 -17.49
CA ILE A 63 12.25 -0.84 -16.25
C ILE A 63 11.70 -2.13 -15.62
N PRO A 64 11.55 -2.18 -14.28
CA PRO A 64 10.85 -3.26 -13.61
C PRO A 64 9.35 -3.19 -13.91
N VAL A 65 8.74 -4.35 -14.16
CA VAL A 65 7.31 -4.49 -14.47
C VAL A 65 6.70 -5.63 -13.66
N ALA A 66 5.40 -5.54 -13.40
CA ALA A 66 4.60 -6.65 -12.90
C ALA A 66 3.75 -7.23 -14.04
N VAL A 67 3.60 -8.56 -14.06
CA VAL A 67 2.87 -9.29 -15.08
C VAL A 67 1.82 -10.15 -14.39
N LYS A 68 0.55 -9.74 -14.46
CA LYS A 68 -0.60 -10.55 -14.03
C LYS A 68 -0.99 -11.44 -15.20
N SER A 69 -0.73 -12.74 -15.10
CA SER A 69 -0.87 -13.69 -16.20
C SER A 69 -1.79 -14.86 -15.86
N LEU A 70 -2.46 -15.36 -16.90
CA LEU A 70 -3.13 -16.64 -16.91
C LEU A 70 -2.32 -17.58 -17.82
N GLN A 71 -1.97 -18.76 -17.31
CA GLN A 71 -1.15 -19.75 -18.03
C GLN A 71 -1.98 -20.98 -18.38
N GLY A 72 -1.73 -21.57 -19.56
CA GLY A 72 -2.34 -22.82 -20.00
C GLY A 72 -3.47 -22.66 -21.03
N SER A 73 -4.32 -23.69 -21.15
CA SER A 73 -5.48 -23.67 -22.05
C SER A 73 -6.60 -22.83 -21.46
N LEU A 74 -6.56 -21.53 -21.73
CA LEU A 74 -7.56 -20.56 -21.22
C LEU A 74 -8.91 -20.76 -21.90
N LEU A 75 -9.98 -20.65 -21.12
CA LEU A 75 -11.33 -20.49 -21.67
C LEU A 75 -11.45 -19.09 -22.29
N GLU A 76 -12.23 -18.97 -23.37
CA GLU A 76 -12.44 -17.67 -24.02
C GLU A 76 -13.00 -16.63 -23.05
N SER A 77 -13.87 -17.05 -22.11
CA SER A 77 -14.40 -16.18 -21.05
C SER A 77 -13.33 -15.64 -20.10
N GLU A 78 -12.28 -16.41 -19.81
CA GLU A 78 -11.17 -15.96 -18.95
C GLU A 78 -10.29 -14.94 -19.71
N ARG A 79 -10.11 -15.17 -21.01
CA ARG A 79 -9.42 -14.23 -21.90
C ARG A 79 -10.17 -12.91 -21.99
N GLU A 80 -11.47 -12.95 -22.27
CA GLU A 80 -12.33 -11.76 -22.34
C GLU A 80 -12.33 -10.97 -21.03
N SER A 81 -12.38 -11.66 -19.88
CA SER A 81 -12.33 -11.03 -18.56
C SER A 81 -11.04 -10.25 -18.33
N LEU A 82 -9.88 -10.86 -18.63
CA LEU A 82 -8.58 -10.20 -18.44
C LEU A 82 -8.35 -9.06 -19.45
N LEU A 83 -8.82 -9.22 -20.69
CA LEU A 83 -8.83 -8.14 -21.69
C LEU A 83 -9.70 -6.96 -21.22
N LYS A 84 -10.84 -7.24 -20.59
CA LYS A 84 -11.72 -6.21 -20.06
C LYS A 84 -11.09 -5.46 -18.89
N GLU A 85 -10.42 -6.17 -17.98
CA GLU A 85 -9.64 -5.55 -16.90
C GLU A 85 -8.55 -4.64 -17.46
N ALA A 86 -7.81 -5.09 -18.49
CA ALA A 86 -6.78 -4.28 -19.15
C ALA A 86 -7.36 -3.01 -19.79
N GLU A 87 -8.53 -3.10 -20.43
CA GLU A 87 -9.24 -1.96 -21.00
C GLU A 87 -9.65 -0.96 -19.90
N ILE A 88 -10.18 -1.45 -18.78
CA ILE A 88 -10.58 -0.63 -17.64
C ILE A 88 -9.37 0.13 -17.09
N LEU A 89 -8.27 -0.56 -16.81
CA LEU A 89 -7.02 0.07 -16.35
C LEU A 89 -6.47 1.10 -17.35
N HIS A 90 -6.59 0.82 -18.65
CA HIS A 90 -6.14 1.73 -19.71
C HIS A 90 -6.98 3.01 -19.75
N GLN A 91 -8.29 2.91 -19.52
CA GLN A 91 -9.21 4.05 -19.48
C GLN A 91 -9.13 4.82 -18.15
N ALA A 92 -8.82 4.14 -17.05
CA ALA A 92 -8.80 4.70 -15.70
C ALA A 92 -7.44 5.31 -15.28
N ARG A 93 -6.58 5.73 -16.23
CA ARG A 93 -5.26 6.30 -15.92
C ARG A 93 -5.36 7.56 -15.07
N PHE A 94 -4.77 7.51 -13.88
CA PHE A 94 -4.68 8.64 -12.95
C PHE A 94 -3.55 8.39 -11.94
N SER A 95 -3.10 9.44 -11.25
CA SER A 95 -1.91 9.41 -10.38
C SER A 95 -1.95 8.30 -9.32
N TYR A 96 -3.13 7.96 -8.82
CA TYR A 96 -3.33 6.96 -7.76
C TYR A 96 -3.96 5.66 -8.25
N ILE A 97 -3.96 5.41 -9.57
CA ILE A 97 -4.41 4.17 -10.19
C ILE A 97 -3.18 3.46 -10.78
N LEU A 98 -3.10 2.13 -10.63
CA LEU A 98 -1.97 1.34 -11.11
C LEU A 98 -1.75 1.53 -12.62
N PRO A 99 -0.58 2.05 -13.06
CA PRO A 99 -0.34 2.30 -14.47
C PRO A 99 -0.19 0.99 -15.25
N ILE A 100 -1.08 0.81 -16.23
CA ILE A 100 -0.93 -0.24 -17.25
C ILE A 100 0.03 0.23 -18.35
N LEU A 101 1.04 -0.60 -18.61
CA LEU A 101 2.08 -0.36 -19.60
C LEU A 101 1.79 -1.07 -20.92
N GLY A 102 1.09 -2.20 -20.86
CA GLY A 102 0.71 -2.95 -22.05
C GLY A 102 0.04 -4.27 -21.73
N ILE A 103 -0.19 -5.06 -22.77
CA ILE A 103 -0.77 -6.39 -22.67
C ILE A 103 0.04 -7.39 -23.49
N CYS A 104 0.27 -8.57 -22.92
CA CYS A 104 0.73 -9.73 -23.67
C CYS A 104 -0.49 -10.56 -24.07
N ASN A 105 -0.74 -10.70 -25.37
CA ASN A 105 -1.92 -11.39 -25.91
C ASN A 105 -1.49 -12.47 -26.91
N GLU A 106 -0.93 -13.56 -26.38
CA GLU A 106 -0.46 -14.71 -27.15
C GLU A 106 -1.39 -15.93 -26.96
N PRO A 107 -1.34 -16.94 -27.85
CA PRO A 107 -2.22 -18.10 -27.75
C PRO A 107 -2.11 -18.87 -26.43
N GLN A 108 -0.89 -19.03 -25.91
CA GLN A 108 -0.60 -19.80 -24.69
C GLN A 108 -0.27 -18.92 -23.47
N PHE A 109 -0.24 -17.60 -23.66
CA PHE A 109 0.12 -16.65 -22.61
C PHE A 109 -0.68 -15.36 -22.77
N LEU A 110 -1.51 -15.06 -21.79
CA LEU A 110 -2.23 -13.80 -21.69
C LEU A 110 -1.84 -13.12 -20.38
N GLY A 111 -1.46 -11.84 -20.44
CA GLY A 111 -1.09 -11.12 -19.24
C GLY A 111 -1.15 -9.61 -19.36
N ILE A 112 -1.52 -8.95 -18.27
CA ILE A 112 -1.49 -7.50 -18.11
C ILE A 112 -0.11 -7.11 -17.59
N VAL A 113 0.53 -6.15 -18.26
CA VAL A 113 1.84 -5.63 -17.85
C VAL A 113 1.64 -4.25 -17.24
N THR A 114 2.04 -4.09 -15.98
CA THR A 114 1.95 -2.83 -15.22
C THR A 114 3.31 -2.40 -14.70
N GLU A 115 3.40 -1.19 -14.18
CA GLU A 115 4.54 -0.81 -13.33
C GLU A 115 4.65 -1.76 -12.13
N TYR A 116 5.89 -2.06 -11.74
CA TYR A 116 6.16 -2.85 -10.54
C TYR A 116 6.12 -1.96 -9.30
N MET A 117 5.41 -2.41 -8.26
CA MET A 117 5.26 -1.70 -7.00
C MET A 117 6.21 -2.29 -5.95
N PRO A 118 7.39 -1.67 -5.69
CA PRO A 118 8.44 -2.29 -4.90
C PRO A 118 8.12 -2.40 -3.41
N ASN A 119 7.20 -1.59 -2.90
CA ASN A 119 6.77 -1.63 -1.49
C ASN A 119 5.51 -2.47 -1.27
N GLY A 120 5.12 -3.26 -2.27
CA GLY A 120 4.06 -4.25 -2.13
C GLY A 120 2.70 -3.61 -1.91
N SER A 121 1.90 -4.22 -1.04
CA SER A 121 0.55 -3.75 -0.72
C SER A 121 0.47 -3.04 0.64
N LEU A 122 -0.53 -2.19 0.81
CA LEU A 122 -0.87 -1.57 2.09
C LEU A 122 -1.10 -2.62 3.18
N ASN A 123 -1.64 -3.80 2.82
CA ASN A 123 -1.80 -4.91 3.75
C ASN A 123 -0.47 -5.29 4.42
N GLN A 124 0.60 -5.42 3.63
CA GLN A 124 1.93 -5.75 4.14
C GLN A 124 2.48 -4.64 5.03
N LEU A 125 2.38 -3.38 4.58
CA LEU A 125 2.78 -2.23 5.38
C LEU A 125 2.11 -2.22 6.76
N LEU A 126 0.80 -2.49 6.83
CA LEU A 126 0.05 -2.46 8.08
C LEU A 126 0.37 -3.63 9.02
N TYR A 127 0.51 -4.85 8.48
CA TYR A 127 0.55 -6.08 9.28
C TYR A 127 1.93 -6.71 9.46
N GLU A 128 2.91 -6.42 8.61
CA GLU A 128 4.28 -6.90 8.76
C GLU A 128 5.06 -6.01 9.75
N LYS A 129 4.62 -5.98 11.00
CA LYS A 129 5.18 -5.14 12.08
C LYS A 129 6.65 -5.41 12.38
N ASN A 130 7.17 -6.57 11.98
CA ASN A 130 8.60 -6.88 12.07
C ASN A 130 9.45 -6.12 11.04
N ILE A 131 8.86 -5.80 9.88
CA ILE A 131 9.51 -5.02 8.82
C ILE A 131 9.24 -3.54 9.05
N TYR A 132 7.99 -3.19 9.37
CA TYR A 132 7.53 -1.83 9.58
C TYR A 132 7.04 -1.67 11.03
N PRO A 133 7.93 -1.52 12.02
CA PRO A 133 7.54 -1.39 13.43
C PRO A 133 6.62 -0.19 13.64
N ASP A 134 6.97 0.94 13.04
CA ASP A 134 6.25 2.20 13.17
C ASP A 134 5.86 2.78 11.82
N ILE A 135 4.70 3.43 11.76
CA ILE A 135 4.23 4.19 10.60
C ILE A 135 3.71 5.52 11.11
N ALA A 136 4.35 6.61 10.71
CA ALA A 136 3.98 7.96 11.13
C ALA A 136 2.55 8.34 10.71
N TRP A 137 1.86 9.11 11.54
CA TRP A 137 0.49 9.54 11.28
C TRP A 137 0.34 10.31 9.97
N SER A 138 1.28 11.20 9.65
CA SER A 138 1.30 11.97 8.40
C SER A 138 1.20 11.07 7.16
N LEU A 139 1.97 9.98 7.13
CA LEU A 139 1.96 9.03 6.03
C LEU A 139 0.66 8.22 5.98
N ARG A 140 0.11 7.82 7.12
CA ARG A 140 -1.20 7.15 7.19
C ARG A 140 -2.31 8.02 6.62
N TYR A 141 -2.33 9.30 6.99
CA TYR A 141 -3.28 10.27 6.45
C TYR A 141 -3.09 10.50 4.95
N ARG A 142 -1.83 10.60 4.47
CA ARG A 142 -1.54 10.68 3.04
C ARG A 142 -2.10 9.47 2.29
N ILE A 143 -1.85 8.25 2.77
CA ILE A 143 -2.36 7.02 2.15
C ILE A 143 -3.89 7.06 2.04
N LEU A 144 -4.59 7.40 3.13
CA LEU A 144 -6.06 7.51 3.10
C LEU A 144 -6.54 8.57 2.11
N TYR A 145 -5.91 9.74 2.12
CA TYR A 145 -6.24 10.83 1.21
C TYR A 145 -6.04 10.44 -0.26
N GLU A 146 -4.95 9.74 -0.59
CA GLU A 146 -4.66 9.29 -1.94
C GLU A 146 -5.58 8.17 -2.43
N ILE A 147 -5.95 7.23 -1.55
CA ILE A 147 -7.01 6.25 -1.86
C ILE A 147 -8.31 6.98 -2.19
N ALA A 148 -8.71 7.96 -1.36
CA ALA A 148 -9.91 8.73 -1.59
C ALA A 148 -9.85 9.53 -2.91
N LEU A 149 -8.70 10.11 -3.27
CA LEU A 149 -8.50 10.79 -4.55
C LEU A 149 -8.64 9.82 -5.73
N GLY A 150 -8.00 8.65 -5.64
CA GLY A 150 -8.07 7.60 -6.66
C GLY A 150 -9.50 7.14 -6.89
N VAL A 151 -10.23 6.77 -5.84
CA VAL A 151 -11.62 6.30 -5.98
C VAL A 151 -12.57 7.42 -6.39
N ASN A 152 -12.38 8.64 -5.88
CA ASN A 152 -13.15 9.80 -6.34
C ASN A 152 -12.98 10.02 -7.85
N TYR A 153 -11.76 9.88 -8.38
CA TYR A 153 -11.51 9.96 -9.81
C TYR A 153 -12.32 8.90 -10.58
N LEU A 154 -12.27 7.63 -10.16
CA LEU A 154 -13.03 6.54 -10.78
C LEU A 154 -14.54 6.83 -10.80
N HIS A 155 -15.08 7.34 -9.70
CA HIS A 155 -16.50 7.68 -9.58
C HIS A 155 -16.93 8.88 -10.43
N ASN A 156 -15.99 9.74 -10.82
CA ASN A 156 -16.24 10.91 -11.68
C ASN A 156 -15.96 10.63 -13.17
N LEU A 157 -15.52 9.43 -13.53
CA LEU A 157 -15.46 9.01 -14.94
C LEU A 157 -16.87 9.03 -15.57
N SER A 158 -16.90 9.08 -16.90
CA SER A 158 -18.15 9.07 -17.68
C SER A 158 -18.16 7.87 -18.64
N PRO A 159 -18.86 6.77 -18.32
CA PRO A 159 -19.66 6.55 -17.11
C PRO A 159 -18.84 6.36 -15.80
N PRO A 160 -19.44 6.48 -14.61
CA PRO A 160 -18.73 6.18 -13.37
C PRO A 160 -18.24 4.73 -13.33
N LEU A 161 -17.01 4.55 -12.86
CA LEU A 161 -16.37 3.26 -12.65
C LEU A 161 -16.35 2.94 -11.14
N MET A 162 -17.00 1.84 -10.75
CA MET A 162 -16.99 1.36 -9.37
C MET A 162 -15.96 0.25 -9.23
N HIS A 163 -15.16 0.29 -8.17
CA HIS A 163 -14.08 -0.67 -7.96
C HIS A 163 -14.61 -2.05 -7.56
N HIS A 164 -15.51 -2.08 -6.56
CA HIS A 164 -16.16 -3.26 -5.98
C HIS A 164 -15.28 -4.29 -5.25
N ASP A 165 -13.95 -4.24 -5.38
CA ASP A 165 -13.02 -5.08 -4.60
C ASP A 165 -11.96 -4.25 -3.87
N LEU A 166 -12.38 -3.13 -3.25
CA LEU A 166 -11.45 -2.26 -2.54
C LEU A 166 -11.06 -2.92 -1.21
N LYS A 167 -9.77 -3.22 -1.04
CA LYS A 167 -9.19 -3.85 0.16
C LYS A 167 -7.72 -3.52 0.28
N THR A 168 -7.13 -3.68 1.46
CA THR A 168 -5.71 -3.32 1.70
C THR A 168 -4.72 -4.07 0.80
N GLN A 169 -5.06 -5.26 0.31
CA GLN A 169 -4.24 -6.04 -0.64
C GLN A 169 -4.23 -5.43 -2.05
N ASN A 170 -5.29 -4.70 -2.42
CA ASN A 170 -5.46 -4.08 -3.73
C ASN A 170 -4.99 -2.61 -3.76
N ILE A 171 -4.50 -2.09 -2.63
CA ILE A 171 -3.83 -0.80 -2.53
C ILE A 171 -2.33 -1.06 -2.58
N LEU A 172 -1.70 -0.84 -3.72
CA LEU A 172 -0.25 -1.02 -3.88
C LEU A 172 0.51 0.26 -3.54
N LEU A 173 1.80 0.11 -3.25
CA LEU A 173 2.69 1.20 -2.82
C LEU A 173 3.91 1.28 -3.75
N ASP A 174 4.10 2.46 -4.35
CA ASP A 174 5.29 2.73 -5.17
C ASP A 174 6.54 2.93 -4.31
N SER A 175 7.66 3.29 -4.95
CA SER A 175 8.95 3.51 -4.28
C SER A 175 8.90 4.55 -3.17
N GLU A 176 7.99 5.53 -3.25
CA GLU A 176 7.86 6.63 -2.29
C GLU A 176 6.67 6.43 -1.34
N PHE A 177 6.10 5.21 -1.31
CA PHE A 177 4.90 4.86 -0.54
C PHE A 177 3.68 5.71 -0.93
N HIS A 178 3.59 6.13 -2.18
CA HIS A 178 2.34 6.65 -2.74
C HIS A 178 1.44 5.50 -3.20
N VAL A 179 0.14 5.74 -3.13
CA VAL A 179 -0.89 4.75 -3.42
C VAL A 179 -1.05 4.52 -4.92
N LYS A 180 -1.19 3.24 -5.31
CA LYS A 180 -1.70 2.80 -6.62
C LYS A 180 -2.81 1.77 -6.42
N ILE A 181 -4.05 2.15 -6.72
CA ILE A 181 -5.21 1.24 -6.65
C ILE A 181 -5.12 0.24 -7.82
N ALA A 182 -5.22 -1.05 -7.51
CA ALA A 182 -5.06 -2.16 -8.42
C ALA A 182 -6.26 -3.12 -8.39
N ASP A 183 -6.27 -4.10 -9.30
CA ASP A 183 -7.24 -5.21 -9.39
C ASP A 183 -8.69 -4.78 -9.67
N PHE A 184 -8.92 -4.41 -10.94
CA PHE A 184 -10.23 -3.99 -11.45
C PHE A 184 -11.08 -5.15 -12.00
N GLY A 185 -10.75 -6.40 -11.62
CA GLY A 185 -11.40 -7.61 -12.14
C GLY A 185 -12.91 -7.70 -11.85
N LEU A 186 -13.39 -7.02 -10.80
CA LEU A 186 -14.81 -6.91 -10.45
C LEU A 186 -15.43 -5.54 -10.79
N SER A 187 -14.65 -4.66 -11.41
CA SER A 187 -15.08 -3.30 -11.69
C SER A 187 -16.16 -3.28 -12.76
N LYS A 188 -17.19 -2.47 -12.53
CA LYS A 188 -18.31 -2.31 -13.46
C LYS A 188 -18.46 -0.85 -13.83
N TRP A 189 -18.46 -0.56 -15.12
CA TRP A 189 -19.10 0.64 -15.65
C TRP A 189 -20.57 0.56 -15.31
N ARG A 190 -21.20 1.68 -14.91
CA ARG A 190 -22.65 1.73 -14.69
C ARG A 190 -23.44 1.41 -15.97
N MET A 191 -23.59 0.12 -16.26
CA MET A 191 -24.66 -0.48 -17.04
C MET A 191 -25.38 -1.45 -16.10
N VAL A 192 -26.65 -1.16 -15.83
CA VAL A 192 -27.55 -2.05 -15.10
C VAL A 192 -27.65 -3.36 -15.87
N SER A 193 -26.93 -4.39 -15.43
CA SER A 193 -27.27 -5.79 -15.69
C SER A 193 -26.60 -6.67 -14.65
N MET A 194 -27.37 -7.03 -13.60
CA MET A 194 -27.07 -8.21 -12.80
C MET A 194 -27.76 -9.40 -13.46
N SER A 195 -27.11 -9.99 -14.45
CA SER A 195 -27.47 -11.32 -14.94
C SER A 195 -26.36 -12.31 -14.58
N LEU A 196 -26.63 -13.05 -13.50
CA LEU A 196 -26.24 -14.44 -13.24
C LEU A 196 -25.00 -14.99 -13.98
N SER A 197 -23.88 -15.09 -13.27
CA SER A 197 -22.97 -16.22 -13.44
C SER A 197 -23.11 -17.12 -12.21
N LYS A 198 -23.88 -18.21 -12.36
CA LYS A 198 -23.92 -19.33 -11.42
C LYS A 198 -22.54 -19.98 -11.41
N GLY A 199 -21.76 -19.74 -10.36
CA GLY A 199 -20.48 -20.39 -10.17
C GLY A 199 -20.03 -20.23 -8.72
N ASP A 200 -20.02 -21.34 -7.99
CA ASP A 200 -19.71 -21.51 -6.55
C ASP A 200 -18.28 -21.12 -6.13
N LYS A 201 -17.62 -20.18 -6.82
CA LYS A 201 -16.19 -19.87 -6.62
C LYS A 201 -15.90 -18.53 -5.94
N LEU A 202 -16.92 -17.69 -5.68
CA LEU A 202 -16.71 -16.32 -5.19
C LEU A 202 -16.46 -16.23 -3.66
N MET A 203 -16.75 -17.28 -2.89
CA MET A 203 -16.77 -17.20 -1.41
C MET A 203 -15.66 -17.99 -0.70
N SER A 204 -14.52 -18.26 -1.35
CA SER A 204 -13.49 -19.11 -0.74
C SER A 204 -12.54 -18.39 0.22
N GLU A 205 -12.64 -17.07 0.43
CA GLU A 205 -11.74 -16.36 1.34
C GLU A 205 -12.51 -15.37 2.23
N GLY A 206 -12.68 -15.72 3.51
CA GLY A 206 -13.34 -14.87 4.51
C GLY A 206 -12.74 -13.47 4.66
N GLY A 207 -11.51 -13.24 4.15
CA GLY A 207 -10.83 -11.94 4.17
C GLY A 207 -11.41 -10.88 3.22
N THR A 208 -12.11 -11.25 2.15
CA THR A 208 -12.74 -10.26 1.25
C THR A 208 -14.08 -9.77 1.81
N ILE A 209 -14.77 -10.59 2.60
CA ILE A 209 -16.14 -10.34 3.08
C ILE A 209 -16.20 -9.12 4.01
N ILE A 210 -15.16 -8.86 4.80
CA ILE A 210 -15.12 -7.72 5.74
C ILE A 210 -15.24 -6.37 5.04
N TYR A 211 -14.85 -6.28 3.76
CA TYR A 211 -14.92 -5.07 2.94
C TYR A 211 -16.25 -4.94 2.18
N ILE A 212 -17.06 -6.00 2.16
CA ILE A 212 -18.34 -6.04 1.45
C ILE A 212 -19.43 -5.49 2.37
N PRO A 213 -20.22 -4.51 1.93
CA PRO A 213 -21.29 -3.96 2.74
C PRO A 213 -22.44 -4.97 2.92
N PRO A 214 -23.15 -4.94 4.07
CA PRO A 214 -24.08 -6.00 4.45
C PRO A 214 -25.29 -6.13 3.53
N GLU A 215 -25.70 -5.07 2.83
CA GLU A 215 -26.78 -5.14 1.84
C GLU A 215 -26.44 -6.02 0.62
N CYS A 216 -25.15 -6.33 0.41
CA CYS A 216 -24.66 -7.15 -0.70
C CYS A 216 -24.53 -8.63 -0.40
N TYR A 217 -24.83 -9.05 0.84
CA TYR A 217 -24.94 -10.47 1.18
C TYR A 217 -26.20 -11.11 0.59
N ASP A 218 -27.23 -10.29 0.32
CA ASP A 218 -28.47 -10.73 -0.31
C ASP A 218 -28.38 -10.56 -1.82
N THR A 219 -28.22 -11.68 -2.53
CA THR A 219 -28.14 -11.72 -4.00
C THR A 219 -29.39 -11.22 -4.72
N SER A 220 -30.50 -11.00 -4.01
CA SER A 220 -31.73 -10.44 -4.60
C SER A 220 -31.71 -8.91 -4.73
N LYS A 221 -30.77 -8.22 -4.09
CA LYS A 221 -30.65 -6.76 -4.09
C LYS A 221 -29.58 -6.29 -5.07
N ILE A 222 -29.88 -5.23 -5.82
CA ILE A 222 -28.91 -4.62 -6.75
C ILE A 222 -27.84 -3.92 -5.93
N CYS A 223 -26.65 -4.50 -5.93
CA CYS A 223 -25.51 -4.05 -5.15
C CYS A 223 -24.42 -3.43 -6.03
N SER A 224 -24.79 -2.38 -6.76
CA SER A 224 -23.87 -1.68 -7.66
C SER A 224 -24.07 -0.18 -7.54
N SER A 225 -23.59 0.34 -6.41
CA SER A 225 -23.63 1.77 -6.10
C SER A 225 -22.24 2.23 -5.70
N VAL A 226 -21.95 3.51 -5.96
CA VAL A 226 -20.80 4.24 -5.41
C VAL A 226 -20.68 4.11 -3.88
N LYS A 227 -21.78 3.77 -3.20
CA LYS A 227 -21.85 3.51 -1.76
C LYS A 227 -21.24 2.15 -1.34
N HIS A 228 -20.86 1.29 -2.28
CA HIS A 228 -20.09 0.08 -1.99
C HIS A 228 -18.64 0.45 -1.62
N ASP A 229 -17.96 1.15 -2.52
CA ASP A 229 -16.54 1.49 -2.34
C ASP A 229 -16.31 2.37 -1.11
N ILE A 230 -17.27 3.22 -0.73
CA ILE A 230 -17.16 4.03 0.50
C ILE A 230 -17.22 3.17 1.77
N TYR A 231 -17.99 2.08 1.77
CA TYR A 231 -18.03 1.15 2.89
C TYR A 231 -16.69 0.44 3.03
N SER A 232 -16.17 -0.08 1.92
CA SER A 232 -14.85 -0.71 1.89
C SER A 232 -13.75 0.25 2.34
N TYR A 233 -13.83 1.52 1.92
CA TYR A 233 -12.93 2.59 2.36
C TYR A 233 -13.00 2.84 3.87
N ALA A 234 -14.18 2.79 4.49
CA ALA A 234 -14.32 2.92 5.95
C ALA A 234 -13.56 1.83 6.71
N ILE A 235 -13.62 0.59 6.22
CA ILE A 235 -12.88 -0.55 6.80
C ILE A 235 -11.37 -0.33 6.63
N ILE A 236 -10.93 0.13 5.46
CA ILE A 236 -9.52 0.47 5.22
C ILE A 236 -9.06 1.61 6.12
N MET A 237 -9.86 2.66 6.32
CA MET A 237 -9.57 3.73 7.27
C MET A 237 -9.31 3.16 8.67
N TRP A 238 -10.20 2.28 9.13
CA TRP A 238 -10.06 1.62 10.43
C TRP A 238 -8.79 0.77 10.52
N GLU A 239 -8.46 -0.02 9.49
CA GLU A 239 -7.23 -0.82 9.45
C GLU A 239 -5.97 0.05 9.47
N VAL A 240 -5.96 1.16 8.72
CA VAL A 240 -4.82 2.09 8.67
C VAL A 240 -4.59 2.75 10.03
N MET A 241 -5.65 3.21 10.68
CA MET A 241 -5.53 3.89 11.97
C MET A 241 -5.18 2.94 13.11
N SER A 242 -5.80 1.75 13.15
CA SER A 242 -5.59 0.78 14.23
C SER A 242 -4.36 -0.10 14.03
N ARG A 243 -3.93 -0.35 12.78
CA ARG A 243 -3.00 -1.43 12.41
C ARG A 243 -3.38 -2.79 13.02
N LYS A 244 -4.69 -3.07 13.11
CA LYS A 244 -5.28 -4.34 13.55
C LYS A 244 -6.11 -4.96 12.43
N LYS A 245 -6.27 -6.29 12.44
CA LYS A 245 -7.13 -6.99 11.48
C LYS A 245 -8.59 -6.87 11.92
N PRO A 246 -9.53 -6.51 11.03
CA PRO A 246 -10.94 -6.43 11.40
C PRO A 246 -11.44 -7.82 11.78
N PHE A 247 -12.10 -7.92 12.94
CA PHE A 247 -12.65 -9.18 13.45
C PHE A 247 -11.62 -10.31 13.62
N GLU A 248 -10.39 -9.99 14.02
CA GLU A 248 -9.28 -10.94 14.20
C GLU A 248 -9.64 -12.16 15.07
N ASP A 249 -10.47 -11.98 16.10
CA ASP A 249 -10.89 -13.04 17.02
C ASP A 249 -12.02 -13.95 16.47
N VAL A 250 -12.59 -13.62 15.30
CA VAL A 250 -13.73 -14.35 14.73
C VAL A 250 -13.27 -15.36 13.69
N ILE A 251 -13.34 -16.64 14.05
CA ILE A 251 -12.84 -17.74 13.20
C ILE A 251 -13.73 -17.98 11.97
N HIS A 252 -15.05 -17.85 12.11
CA HIS A 252 -16.00 -18.24 11.08
C HIS A 252 -16.57 -17.03 10.31
N TYR A 253 -16.35 -16.96 9.00
CA TYR A 253 -16.79 -15.82 8.18
C TYR A 253 -18.30 -15.58 8.21
N LEU A 254 -19.14 -16.63 8.30
CA LEU A 254 -20.60 -16.44 8.47
C LEU A 254 -20.96 -15.70 9.76
N GLN A 255 -20.16 -15.84 10.82
CA GLN A 255 -20.37 -15.09 12.07
C GLN A 255 -20.04 -13.61 11.88
N ILE A 256 -19.03 -13.29 11.07
CA ILE A 256 -18.71 -11.92 10.66
C ILE A 256 -19.87 -11.33 9.85
N MET A 257 -20.34 -12.04 8.81
CA MET A 257 -21.48 -11.61 7.99
C MET A 257 -22.74 -11.37 8.83
N PHE A 258 -23.05 -12.29 9.74
CA PHE A 258 -24.19 -12.17 10.65
C PHE A 258 -24.01 -10.95 11.59
N SER A 259 -22.83 -10.76 12.17
CA SER A 259 -22.55 -9.61 13.03
C SER A 259 -22.70 -8.28 12.28
N MET A 260 -22.16 -8.19 11.07
CA MET A 260 -22.24 -6.99 10.24
C MET A 260 -23.67 -6.68 9.78
N SER A 261 -24.48 -7.72 9.50
CA SER A 261 -25.91 -7.55 9.15
C SER A 261 -26.75 -7.10 10.35
N GLN A 262 -26.33 -7.41 11.58
CA GLN A 262 -26.90 -6.84 12.81
C GLN A 262 -26.37 -5.44 13.15
N GLY A 263 -25.57 -4.83 12.27
CA GLY A 263 -25.02 -3.49 12.47
C GLY A 263 -23.75 -3.43 13.31
N LYS A 264 -23.17 -4.57 13.74
CA LYS A 264 -21.86 -4.55 14.40
C LYS A 264 -20.77 -4.08 13.43
N ARG A 265 -19.79 -3.36 13.94
CA ARG A 265 -18.66 -2.80 13.20
C ARG A 265 -17.36 -3.01 13.99
N PRO A 266 -16.18 -2.85 13.35
CA PRO A 266 -14.92 -2.81 14.07
C PRO A 266 -14.93 -1.76 15.19
N ASP A 267 -14.29 -2.08 16.32
CA ASP A 267 -14.31 -1.25 17.52
C ASP A 267 -13.57 0.09 17.31
N VAL A 268 -14.20 1.20 17.67
CA VAL A 268 -13.62 2.56 17.60
C VAL A 268 -13.24 3.10 18.98
N GLY A 269 -13.25 2.25 20.02
CA GLY A 269 -12.83 2.56 21.37
C GLY A 269 -11.34 2.88 21.48
N GLU A 270 -10.93 3.38 22.65
CA GLU A 270 -9.57 3.84 22.94
C GLU A 270 -8.51 2.71 22.82
N GLU A 271 -8.85 1.47 23.16
CA GLU A 271 -7.94 0.32 23.04
C GLU A 271 -7.58 -0.01 21.58
N THR A 272 -8.43 0.38 20.64
CA THR A 272 -8.27 0.10 19.22
C THR A 272 -7.79 1.31 18.45
N LEU A 273 -8.36 2.47 18.75
CA LEU A 273 -8.02 3.77 18.18
C LEU A 273 -7.56 4.70 19.33
N PRO A 274 -6.24 4.74 19.62
CA PRO A 274 -5.72 5.47 20.76
C PRO A 274 -5.94 6.99 20.67
N LEU A 275 -5.86 7.67 21.81
CA LEU A 275 -6.13 9.11 21.91
C LEU A 275 -5.06 10.01 21.25
N ASP A 276 -3.89 9.46 20.93
CA ASP A 276 -2.79 10.19 20.29
C ASP A 276 -2.96 10.31 18.76
N ILE A 277 -4.00 9.68 18.18
CA ILE A 277 -4.35 9.85 16.77
C ILE A 277 -4.69 11.34 16.51
N PRO A 278 -3.94 12.06 15.66
CA PRO A 278 -4.27 13.44 15.30
C PRO A 278 -5.66 13.47 14.68
N TYR A 279 -6.51 14.46 15.02
CA TYR A 279 -7.88 14.59 14.48
C TYR A 279 -8.76 13.34 14.64
N ARG A 280 -8.56 12.57 15.72
CA ARG A 280 -9.31 11.34 16.03
C ARG A 280 -10.81 11.45 15.81
N GLU A 281 -11.46 12.46 16.39
CA GLU A 281 -12.91 12.65 16.32
C GLU A 281 -13.42 12.77 14.88
N LEU A 282 -12.68 13.49 14.02
CA LEU A 282 -13.03 13.64 12.61
C LEU A 282 -12.96 12.29 11.89
N VAL A 283 -11.88 11.55 12.12
CA VAL A 283 -11.66 10.27 11.45
C VAL A 283 -12.63 9.20 11.91
N VAL A 284 -12.95 9.14 13.21
CA VAL A 284 -14.00 8.27 13.73
C VAL A 284 -15.36 8.63 13.11
N SER A 285 -15.70 9.92 13.06
CA SER A 285 -16.96 10.38 12.42
C SER A 285 -17.03 10.02 10.93
N LEU A 286 -15.92 10.14 10.20
CA LEU A 286 -15.82 9.70 8.80
C LEU A 286 -16.00 8.20 8.66
N MET A 287 -15.35 7.38 9.50
CA MET A 287 -15.54 5.92 9.48
C MET A 287 -17.01 5.55 9.76
N GLU A 288 -17.60 6.15 10.80
CA GLU A 288 -18.96 5.85 11.23
C GLU A 288 -20.02 6.19 10.20
N SER A 289 -19.89 7.36 9.57
CA SER A 289 -20.76 7.75 8.45
C SER A 289 -20.51 6.90 7.20
N ALA A 290 -19.27 6.53 6.90
CA ALA A 290 -18.90 5.75 5.71
C ALA A 290 -19.36 4.28 5.76
N TRP A 291 -19.46 3.66 6.93
CA TRP A 291 -20.00 2.29 7.08
C TRP A 291 -21.43 2.21 7.61
N ALA A 292 -22.18 3.31 7.51
CA ALA A 292 -23.56 3.41 7.96
C ALA A 292 -24.43 2.24 7.42
N PRO A 293 -25.35 1.69 8.23
CA PRO A 293 -26.23 0.60 7.79
C PRO A 293 -27.05 0.97 6.55
N ASN A 294 -27.53 2.22 6.48
CA ASN A 294 -28.22 2.76 5.32
C ASN A 294 -27.19 3.28 4.29
N PRO A 295 -27.14 2.72 3.07
CA PRO A 295 -26.19 3.18 2.05
C PRO A 295 -26.36 4.64 1.65
N GLU A 296 -27.57 5.19 1.77
CA GLU A 296 -27.86 6.59 1.39
C GLU A 296 -27.24 7.60 2.35
N GLU A 297 -27.02 7.23 3.61
CA GLU A 297 -26.35 8.06 4.63
C GLU A 297 -24.84 8.13 4.43
N ARG A 298 -24.25 7.18 3.69
CA ARG A 298 -22.81 7.16 3.45
C ARG A 298 -22.40 8.35 2.56
N PRO A 299 -21.32 9.09 2.90
CA PRO A 299 -20.86 10.23 2.13
C PRO A 299 -20.35 9.83 0.73
N SER A 300 -20.21 10.82 -0.15
CA SER A 300 -19.40 10.66 -1.36
C SER A 300 -17.91 10.78 -1.05
N PHE A 301 -17.05 10.24 -1.90
CA PHE A 301 -15.61 10.46 -1.77
C PHE A 301 -15.23 11.94 -1.87
N SER A 302 -15.95 12.74 -2.66
CA SER A 302 -15.76 14.19 -2.70
C SER A 302 -16.00 14.86 -1.34
N ARG A 303 -16.96 14.37 -0.54
CA ARG A 303 -17.18 14.86 0.82
C ARG A 303 -16.05 14.44 1.75
N CYS A 304 -15.64 13.18 1.71
CA CYS A 304 -14.50 12.69 2.49
C CYS A 304 -13.21 13.45 2.18
N LEU A 305 -12.99 13.81 0.92
CA LEU A 305 -11.84 14.60 0.50
C LEU A 305 -11.86 16.01 1.08
N ILE A 306 -13.01 16.69 1.12
CA ILE A 306 -13.13 18.02 1.76
C ILE A 306 -12.72 17.95 3.22
N ASP A 307 -13.20 16.93 3.93
CA ASP A 307 -12.92 16.75 5.36
C ASP A 307 -11.42 16.40 5.58
N LEU A 308 -10.86 15.46 4.80
CA LEU A 308 -9.46 15.05 4.90
C LEU A 308 -8.46 16.10 4.42
N GLU A 309 -8.81 16.93 3.43
CA GLU A 309 -7.92 17.97 2.91
C GLU A 309 -7.59 19.01 3.99
N SER A 310 -8.54 19.30 4.89
CA SER A 310 -8.30 20.19 6.04
C SER A 310 -7.21 19.66 6.97
N VAL A 311 -7.16 18.34 7.16
CA VAL A 311 -6.15 17.65 7.97
C VAL A 311 -4.82 17.55 7.24
N MET A 312 -4.84 17.21 5.94
CA MET A 312 -3.61 17.09 5.15
C MET A 312 -2.79 18.38 5.12
N ARG A 313 -3.46 19.55 5.12
CA ARG A 313 -2.81 20.86 5.17
C ARG A 313 -2.07 21.15 6.47
N THR A 314 -2.31 20.39 7.54
CA THR A 314 -1.63 20.60 8.83
C THR A 314 -0.36 19.77 9.00
N PHE A 315 -0.16 18.76 8.13
CA PHE A 315 1.09 18.03 8.06
C PHE A 315 2.09 18.79 7.18
N GLU A 316 3.27 19.05 7.73
CA GLU A 316 4.40 19.59 6.97
C GLU A 316 4.98 18.52 6.02
N GLU A 317 5.52 18.96 4.89
CA GLU A 317 6.07 18.07 3.87
C GLU A 317 7.36 17.37 4.33
N ILE A 318 8.21 18.06 5.09
CA ILE A 318 9.51 17.52 5.55
C ILE A 318 9.31 16.30 6.47
N PRO A 319 8.50 16.35 7.56
CA PRO A 319 8.25 15.18 8.40
C PRO A 319 7.60 14.01 7.65
N MET A 320 6.85 14.28 6.58
CA MET A 320 6.26 13.25 5.74
C MET A 320 7.33 12.54 4.90
N LEU A 321 8.30 13.28 4.34
CA LEU A 321 9.44 12.71 3.64
C LEU A 321 10.36 11.93 4.59
N GLU A 322 10.58 12.43 5.81
CA GLU A 322 11.32 11.71 6.85
C GLU A 322 10.67 10.37 7.19
N ALA A 323 9.33 10.34 7.36
CA ALA A 323 8.59 9.10 7.58
C ALA A 323 8.78 8.07 6.44
N VAL A 324 8.85 8.53 5.19
CA VAL A 324 9.13 7.65 4.04
C VAL A 324 10.55 7.11 4.10
N ILE A 325 11.54 7.94 4.43
CA ILE A 325 12.94 7.53 4.58
C ILE A 325 13.07 6.47 5.68
N ASP A 326 12.41 6.67 6.81
CA ASP A 326 12.47 5.73 7.93
C ASP A 326 11.85 4.37 7.60
N LEU A 327 10.74 4.34 6.83
CA LEU A 327 10.19 3.08 6.33
C LEU A 327 11.13 2.37 5.34
N LYS A 328 11.79 3.12 4.44
CA LYS A 328 12.79 2.55 3.52
C LYS A 328 13.94 1.91 4.30
N ARG A 329 14.49 2.63 5.29
CA ARG A 329 15.55 2.12 6.18
C ARG A 329 15.12 0.89 6.97
N ALA A 330 13.90 0.89 7.50
CA ALA A 330 13.37 -0.24 8.27
C ALA A 330 13.29 -1.51 7.42
N LYS A 331 12.79 -1.38 6.18
CA LYS A 331 12.72 -2.46 5.21
C LYS A 331 14.11 -2.99 4.82
N GLU A 332 15.04 -2.11 4.46
CA GLU A 332 16.41 -2.47 4.11
C GLU A 332 17.13 -3.20 5.26
N HIS A 333 16.96 -2.70 6.49
CA HIS A 333 17.52 -3.33 7.68
C HIS A 333 16.95 -4.73 7.91
N TYR A 334 15.65 -4.92 7.71
CA TYR A 334 15.01 -6.24 7.81
C TYR A 334 15.57 -7.21 6.75
N GLU A 335 15.61 -6.78 5.48
CA GLU A 335 16.15 -7.57 4.37
C GLU A 335 17.61 -7.97 4.61
N TRP A 336 18.46 -7.04 5.07
CA TRP A 336 19.85 -7.30 5.44
C TRP A 336 19.97 -8.31 6.58
N SER A 337 19.12 -8.19 7.60
CA SER A 337 19.11 -9.08 8.77
C SER A 337 18.75 -10.52 8.39
N CYS A 338 17.82 -10.70 7.43
CA CYS A 338 17.46 -12.02 6.91
C CYS A 338 18.60 -12.70 6.14
N VAL A 339 19.49 -11.93 5.49
CA VAL A 339 20.62 -12.46 4.71
C VAL A 339 21.83 -12.84 5.58
N HIS A 340 21.94 -12.27 6.79
CA HIS A 340 23.16 -12.38 7.62
C HIS A 340 23.01 -13.07 8.99
N LEU A 341 21.84 -13.62 9.32
CA LEU A 341 21.72 -14.50 10.49
C LEU A 341 22.36 -15.88 10.20
N PRO A 342 23.32 -16.38 11.00
CA PRO A 342 23.83 -17.74 10.83
C PRO A 342 22.77 -18.75 11.29
N ASN A 343 22.37 -19.64 10.37
CA ASN A 343 21.50 -20.78 10.65
C ASN A 343 21.96 -21.53 11.90
N LYS A 344 21.20 -21.40 12.99
CA LYS A 344 21.24 -22.34 14.10
C LYS A 344 19.82 -22.81 14.35
N ILE A 345 19.42 -23.84 13.61
CA ILE A 345 18.68 -25.04 14.07
C ILE A 345 18.60 -25.97 12.86
N SER A 346 19.21 -27.13 13.01
CA SER A 346 18.99 -28.32 12.21
C SER A 346 17.61 -28.90 12.55
N ASN A 347 16.69 -28.84 11.60
CA ASN A 347 15.69 -29.87 11.28
C ASN A 347 15.17 -29.57 9.87
N ASP A 348 15.03 -30.60 9.05
CA ASP A 348 14.56 -30.55 7.67
C ASP A 348 13.24 -29.78 7.54
N GLU A 349 13.31 -28.52 7.09
CA GLU A 349 12.31 -27.88 6.24
C GLU A 349 13.05 -26.96 5.26
N SER A 350 12.81 -27.19 3.98
CA SER A 350 13.30 -26.37 2.88
C SER A 350 12.83 -24.92 3.03
N MET A 351 13.79 -23.99 2.99
CA MET A 351 13.57 -22.55 2.95
C MET A 351 12.50 -22.19 1.93
N SER A 352 11.39 -21.69 2.43
CA SER A 352 10.27 -21.23 1.65
C SER A 352 9.90 -19.83 2.14
N LEU A 353 10.06 -18.85 1.26
CA LEU A 353 9.47 -17.51 1.41
C LEU A 353 7.94 -17.68 1.29
N ASN A 354 7.31 -18.03 2.40
CA ASN A 354 5.88 -18.31 2.50
C ASN A 354 5.14 -17.09 3.07
N ILE A 355 4.42 -16.39 2.19
CA ILE A 355 3.13 -15.77 2.49
C ILE A 355 2.08 -16.90 2.36
N PRO A 356 1.07 -17.01 3.24
CA PRO A 356 0.39 -18.26 3.51
C PRO A 356 -0.40 -18.81 2.32
N LEU A 357 -0.06 -20.05 1.95
CA LEU A 357 -0.91 -20.95 1.19
C LEU A 357 -1.85 -21.64 2.19
N ASN A 358 -3.17 -21.57 1.97
CA ASN A 358 -4.11 -22.49 2.61
C ASN A 358 -4.72 -23.39 1.52
N THR A 359 -4.07 -24.52 1.27
CA THR A 359 -4.65 -25.63 0.51
C THR A 359 -4.11 -26.94 1.05
N SER A 360 -4.92 -27.64 1.83
CA SER A 360 -4.73 -29.05 2.12
C SER A 360 -5.04 -29.86 0.85
N ILE A 361 -4.00 -30.25 0.11
CA ILE A 361 -4.11 -31.28 -0.91
C ILE A 361 -4.01 -32.62 -0.17
N GLN A 362 -5.15 -33.31 -0.03
CA GLN A 362 -5.10 -34.77 0.11
C GLN A 362 -4.86 -35.34 -1.28
N GLU A 363 -3.68 -35.91 -1.45
CA GLU A 363 -3.38 -36.84 -2.53
C GLU A 363 -4.36 -38.01 -2.45
N ASN A 364 -5.07 -38.30 -3.53
CA ASN A 364 -5.53 -39.66 -3.77
C ASN A 364 -5.27 -40.01 -5.23
N SER A 365 -4.32 -40.93 -5.37
CA SER A 365 -3.87 -41.54 -6.60
C SER A 365 -5.02 -42.29 -7.28
N CYS A 366 -5.06 -42.19 -8.60
CA CYS A 366 -5.94 -42.98 -9.44
C CYS A 366 -5.38 -44.41 -9.53
N SER A 367 -6.14 -45.40 -9.05
CA SER A 367 -5.97 -46.80 -9.44
C SER A 367 -7.33 -47.43 -9.73
N SER A 368 -7.47 -47.78 -11.01
CA SER A 368 -8.46 -48.67 -11.64
C SER A 368 -8.99 -49.83 -10.77
N GLN A 369 -10.29 -50.08 -10.86
CA GLN A 369 -10.85 -51.44 -11.01
C GLN A 369 -12.36 -51.41 -11.36
N ASP A 370 -12.72 -52.32 -12.27
CA ASP A 370 -14.05 -52.69 -12.76
C ASP A 370 -14.97 -53.23 -11.65
N ASP A 371 -16.29 -53.00 -11.75
CA ASP A 371 -17.32 -54.07 -11.87
C ASP A 371 -18.77 -53.56 -11.65
N GLN A 372 -19.62 -53.91 -12.64
CA GLN A 372 -20.98 -54.50 -12.57
C GLN A 372 -21.64 -54.64 -11.16
N SER A 373 -22.93 -54.46 -10.86
CA SER A 373 -24.17 -54.47 -11.64
C SER A 373 -25.44 -54.38 -10.72
N TYR A 374 -26.56 -53.85 -11.24
CA TYR A 374 -28.00 -54.18 -10.99
C TYR A 374 -28.69 -53.82 -9.63
N PRO A 375 -30.06 -53.82 -9.52
CA PRO A 375 -30.90 -52.61 -9.70
C PRO A 375 -32.09 -52.51 -8.69
N SER A 376 -33.05 -51.58 -8.96
CA SER A 376 -34.48 -51.59 -8.53
C SER A 376 -34.79 -51.47 -7.01
N SER A 377 -35.82 -50.79 -6.48
CA SER A 377 -37.05 -50.18 -7.01
C SER A 377 -37.72 -49.38 -5.87
N VAL A 378 -38.31 -48.23 -6.23
CA VAL A 378 -39.57 -47.56 -5.78
C VAL A 378 -40.56 -48.49 -5.00
N PRO A 379 -41.62 -48.02 -4.27
CA PRO A 379 -42.18 -46.66 -4.26
C PRO A 379 -42.94 -46.13 -3.01
N GLN A 380 -43.39 -44.84 -3.11
CA GLN A 380 -44.69 -44.29 -2.65
C GLN A 380 -44.89 -44.05 -1.13
N ASN A 381 -45.59 -43.03 -0.61
CA ASN A 381 -46.47 -41.99 -1.17
C ASN A 381 -46.91 -41.01 -0.03
N ILE A 382 -47.41 -39.84 -0.45
CA ILE A 382 -48.57 -39.12 0.13
C ILE A 382 -48.40 -38.19 1.37
N SER A 383 -48.41 -36.89 1.04
CA SER A 383 -49.24 -35.78 1.56
C SER A 383 -49.10 -35.19 2.98
N LYS A 384 -48.83 -33.87 2.99
CA LYS A 384 -49.37 -32.81 3.88
C LYS A 384 -50.90 -32.98 4.15
N PRO A 385 -51.55 -32.41 5.20
CA PRO A 385 -51.40 -31.00 5.62
C PRO A 385 -51.66 -30.58 7.10
N CYS A 386 -51.26 -29.33 7.37
CA CYS A 386 -51.79 -28.25 8.24
C CYS A 386 -52.52 -28.48 9.60
N ASN A 387 -52.03 -27.68 10.57
CA ASN A 387 -52.69 -26.82 11.57
C ASN A 387 -53.61 -27.42 12.65
N LEU A 388 -53.29 -27.13 13.92
CA LEU A 388 -54.24 -26.59 14.90
C LEU A 388 -53.55 -26.04 16.17
N LEU A 389 -54.06 -24.86 16.60
CA LEU A 389 -53.78 -24.13 17.84
C LEU A 389 -54.09 -24.95 19.11
N SER A 390 -53.43 -24.60 20.23
CA SER A 390 -54.14 -24.38 21.50
C SER A 390 -53.36 -23.45 22.44
N ASP A 391 -54.05 -22.41 22.91
CA ASP A 391 -53.74 -21.55 24.06
C ASP A 391 -53.79 -22.33 25.39
N VAL A 392 -53.16 -21.80 26.45
CA VAL A 392 -53.81 -21.41 27.73
C VAL A 392 -52.79 -20.78 28.69
N LYS A 393 -53.30 -19.78 29.44
CA LYS A 393 -52.70 -18.80 30.36
C LYS A 393 -52.24 -19.39 31.72
N ASP A 394 -51.35 -18.68 32.43
CA ASP A 394 -51.64 -18.04 33.75
C ASP A 394 -50.38 -17.48 34.46
N GLU A 395 -50.53 -16.29 35.05
CA GLU A 395 -49.73 -15.59 36.10
C GLU A 395 -50.61 -15.57 37.41
N PRO A 396 -50.26 -15.06 38.64
CA PRO A 396 -49.23 -14.05 39.03
C PRO A 396 -48.58 -14.17 40.47
N HIS A 397 -47.81 -13.11 40.84
CA HIS A 397 -47.41 -12.56 42.18
C HIS A 397 -46.04 -12.99 42.77
N SER A 398 -45.10 -12.11 43.20
CA SER A 398 -45.14 -11.01 44.20
C SER A 398 -43.73 -10.32 44.29
N LEU A 399 -43.60 -8.99 44.21
CA LEU A 399 -43.45 -7.92 45.23
C LEU A 399 -42.04 -7.60 45.83
N ILE A 400 -41.84 -6.28 46.08
CA ILE A 400 -40.81 -5.51 46.84
C ILE A 400 -39.59 -5.04 45.98
N SER A 401 -39.51 -3.81 45.43
CA SER A 401 -39.51 -2.41 45.95
C SER A 401 -38.19 -1.92 46.57
N TYR A 402 -37.52 -0.93 45.95
CA TYR A 402 -37.39 0.45 46.47
C TYR A 402 -36.48 1.33 45.56
N VAL A 403 -37.04 2.47 45.14
CA VAL A 403 -36.35 3.73 44.72
C VAL A 403 -36.75 4.78 45.80
N PRO A 404 -36.10 5.96 45.97
CA PRO A 404 -36.46 7.10 45.09
C PRO A 404 -35.36 8.16 44.83
N HIS A 405 -35.61 8.91 43.76
CA HIS A 405 -35.06 10.22 43.40
C HIS A 405 -35.30 11.33 44.44
N SER A 406 -34.53 12.42 44.38
CA SER A 406 -35.09 13.77 44.09
C SER A 406 -34.03 14.85 43.89
N GLN A 407 -34.36 15.78 42.99
CA GLN A 407 -33.70 17.05 42.68
C GLN A 407 -34.03 18.11 43.75
N ILE A 408 -33.20 19.16 43.88
CA ILE A 408 -33.61 20.56 44.09
C ILE A 408 -32.44 21.52 43.74
N THR A 409 -32.84 22.62 43.12
CA THR A 409 -32.17 23.85 42.64
C THR A 409 -31.50 24.72 43.72
N GLN A 410 -30.44 25.49 43.37
CA GLN A 410 -30.41 26.98 43.45
C GLN A 410 -29.01 27.62 43.18
N SER A 411 -29.01 28.55 42.21
CA SER A 411 -28.36 29.87 42.12
C SER A 411 -26.96 30.18 42.71
N CYS A 412 -26.12 30.73 41.80
CA CYS A 412 -25.32 31.97 41.86
C CYS A 412 -24.57 32.36 43.15
N VAL A 413 -23.28 32.71 43.01
CA VAL A 413 -22.75 34.10 43.15
C VAL A 413 -21.23 34.11 42.89
N SER A 414 -20.84 35.18 42.20
CA SER A 414 -19.54 35.73 41.82
C SER A 414 -18.48 35.93 42.92
N GLN A 415 -17.20 35.98 42.51
CA GLN A 415 -16.20 37.08 42.69
C GLN A 415 -14.81 36.52 42.31
N GLN A 416 -14.12 36.95 41.23
CA GLN A 416 -13.38 38.21 41.01
C GLN A 416 -12.46 38.67 42.15
N SER A 417 -11.15 38.61 41.91
CA SER A 417 -10.12 39.65 42.17
C SER A 417 -8.75 39.07 41.79
N SER A 418 -8.15 39.45 40.67
CA SER A 418 -7.33 40.65 40.42
C SER A 418 -5.93 40.60 41.05
N SER A 419 -4.91 40.59 40.18
CA SER A 419 -3.85 41.62 40.05
C SER A 419 -2.67 41.44 41.03
N SER A 420 -1.38 41.62 40.71
CA SER A 420 -0.71 42.31 39.60
C SER A 420 0.81 42.21 39.81
N ASN A 421 1.55 42.34 38.69
CA ASN A 421 2.78 43.14 38.47
C ASN A 421 4.17 42.71 39.03
N THR A 422 5.13 42.75 38.08
CA THR A 422 6.52 43.31 38.15
C THR A 422 7.55 42.55 39.01
N ASP A 423 8.85 42.41 38.69
CA ASP A 423 9.76 43.11 37.78
C ASP A 423 11.06 42.28 37.50
N SER A 424 11.76 42.73 36.47
CA SER A 424 13.15 42.56 35.99
C SER A 424 14.31 41.91 36.80
N SER A 425 15.07 41.07 36.08
CA SER A 425 16.55 41.05 35.85
C SER A 425 17.61 40.81 36.94
N ASN A 426 18.51 39.86 36.58
CA ASN A 426 19.99 39.82 36.66
C ASN A 426 20.78 39.20 37.84
N SER A 427 21.63 38.23 37.42
CA SER A 427 23.04 37.96 37.76
C SER A 427 23.46 37.11 38.98
N SER A 428 23.99 35.92 38.65
CA SER A 428 25.26 35.29 39.08
C SER A 428 25.65 35.18 40.57
N ASN A 429 25.77 33.95 41.08
CA ASN A 429 27.06 33.25 41.37
C ASN A 429 26.94 32.14 42.45
N SER A 430 27.73 31.08 42.24
CA SER A 430 28.39 30.18 43.22
C SER A 430 27.65 29.00 43.91
N ILE A 431 28.01 27.81 43.40
CA ILE A 431 28.17 26.42 43.93
C ILE A 431 28.87 26.41 45.33
N PRO A 432 28.66 25.45 46.30
CA PRO A 432 29.01 24.01 46.17
C PRO A 432 28.33 22.90 47.03
N GLY A 433 28.31 21.68 46.46
CA GLY A 433 28.50 20.36 47.11
C GLY A 433 27.35 19.82 48.01
N LEU A 434 27.12 18.52 48.18
CA LEU A 434 27.73 17.26 47.73
C LEU A 434 26.75 16.12 48.13
N LEU A 435 26.77 15.02 47.36
CA LEU A 435 26.40 13.62 47.70
C LEU A 435 24.99 13.06 47.39
N GLN A 436 25.07 12.12 46.42
CA GLN A 436 24.51 10.77 46.38
C GLN A 436 23.01 10.59 46.09
N ILE A 437 22.71 10.18 44.85
CA ILE A 437 21.91 8.98 44.60
C ILE A 437 22.58 8.15 43.49
N SER A 438 22.72 6.87 43.80
CA SER A 438 23.24 5.78 43.00
C SER A 438 22.27 5.39 41.87
N GLY A 439 22.80 4.90 40.74
CA GLY A 439 22.00 4.20 39.72
C GLY A 439 21.99 4.82 38.33
N ALA A 440 23.17 5.00 37.71
CA ALA A 440 23.26 5.24 36.27
C ALA A 440 23.46 3.91 35.53
N ASN A 441 22.63 3.68 34.52
CA ASN A 441 22.50 2.46 33.72
C ASN A 441 23.82 2.16 32.93
N PRO A 442 24.33 0.91 32.89
CA PRO A 442 25.57 0.58 32.18
C PRO A 442 25.55 0.85 30.66
N ASP A 443 24.37 1.02 30.08
CA ASP A 443 24.17 1.20 28.64
C ASP A 443 24.60 2.58 28.09
N PHE A 444 24.72 3.60 28.95
CA PHE A 444 25.10 4.95 28.50
C PHE A 444 26.62 5.11 28.35
N ILE A 445 27.42 4.38 29.13
CA ILE A 445 28.88 4.36 28.98
C ILE A 445 29.29 3.41 27.85
N PHE A 446 28.51 2.36 27.56
CA PHE A 446 28.78 1.46 26.44
C PHE A 446 28.46 2.08 25.06
N ARG A 447 27.43 2.95 24.97
CA ARG A 447 27.13 3.71 23.74
C ARG A 447 28.09 4.85 23.44
N THR A 448 28.76 5.40 24.46
CA THR A 448 29.71 6.49 24.25
C THR A 448 31.13 5.99 23.93
N MET A 449 31.39 4.67 24.08
CA MET A 449 32.67 4.05 23.71
C MET A 449 32.61 3.24 22.40
N GLN A 450 31.43 2.98 21.83
CA GLN A 450 31.28 2.31 20.52
C GLN A 450 31.14 3.28 19.32
N SER A 451 31.04 4.59 19.55
CA SER A 451 30.88 5.60 18.50
C SER A 451 32.18 6.27 18.04
N GLN A 452 33.34 5.92 18.61
CA GLN A 452 34.64 6.48 18.19
C GLN A 452 35.37 5.69 17.09
N ASP A 453 34.98 4.44 16.82
CA ASP A 453 35.60 3.63 15.74
C ASP A 453 34.84 3.65 14.40
N SER A 454 33.70 4.36 14.32
CA SER A 454 32.78 4.28 13.17
C SER A 454 33.07 5.26 12.02
N ALA A 455 34.03 6.20 12.17
CA ALA A 455 34.28 7.25 11.15
C ALA A 455 35.78 7.49 10.87
N VAL A 456 36.63 6.50 11.10
CA VAL A 456 38.09 6.65 11.06
C VAL A 456 38.58 6.90 9.62
N ALA A 457 38.05 6.18 8.63
CA ALA A 457 38.44 6.34 7.24
C ALA A 457 37.89 7.65 6.65
N HIS A 458 36.64 7.99 6.95
CA HIS A 458 35.98 9.21 6.49
C HIS A 458 36.70 10.47 7.01
N ASN A 459 36.99 10.52 8.32
CA ASN A 459 37.71 11.65 8.91
C ASN A 459 39.14 11.79 8.37
N TRP A 460 39.81 10.67 8.09
CA TRP A 460 41.13 10.69 7.48
C TRP A 460 41.12 11.23 6.05
N ILE A 461 40.14 10.81 5.23
CA ILE A 461 39.97 11.33 3.86
C ILE A 461 39.75 12.86 3.90
N GLN A 462 38.91 13.35 4.81
CA GLN A 462 38.65 14.78 4.96
C GLN A 462 39.91 15.57 5.32
N THR A 463 40.71 15.05 6.26
CA THR A 463 41.97 15.70 6.67
C THR A 463 43.02 15.72 5.55
N LYS A 464 42.96 14.76 4.62
CA LYS A 464 43.94 14.57 3.53
C LYS A 464 43.39 14.86 2.14
N ARG A 465 42.23 15.51 2.04
CA ARG A 465 41.45 15.68 0.81
C ARG A 465 42.28 16.26 -0.34
N GLU A 466 42.98 17.36 -0.11
CA GLU A 466 43.81 17.98 -1.16
C GLU A 466 45.03 17.12 -1.51
N ASP A 467 45.67 16.47 -0.54
CA ASP A 467 46.80 15.56 -0.81
C ASP A 467 46.35 14.39 -1.70
N ILE A 468 45.17 13.83 -1.43
CA ILE A 468 44.56 12.74 -2.22
C ILE A 468 44.28 13.22 -3.65
N VAL A 469 43.70 14.41 -3.82
CA VAL A 469 43.41 14.97 -5.14
C VAL A 469 44.68 15.15 -6.00
N HIS A 470 45.80 15.51 -5.37
CA HIS A 470 47.08 15.68 -6.08
C HIS A 470 47.76 14.33 -6.39
N GLN A 471 47.68 13.36 -5.48
CA GLN A 471 48.43 12.10 -5.57
C GLN A 471 47.65 10.95 -6.21
N MET A 472 46.31 11.01 -6.24
CA MET A 472 45.48 9.92 -6.76
C MET A 472 45.65 9.79 -8.28
N THR A 473 46.09 8.60 -8.71
CA THR A 473 46.32 8.28 -10.12
C THR A 473 45.01 7.90 -10.84
N GLU A 474 44.98 8.00 -12.17
CA GLU A 474 43.83 7.56 -12.96
C GLU A 474 43.51 6.07 -12.78
N THR A 475 44.55 5.24 -12.64
CA THR A 475 44.37 3.81 -12.34
C THR A 475 43.73 3.61 -10.96
N CYS A 476 44.14 4.38 -9.96
CA CYS A 476 43.59 4.26 -8.61
C CYS A 476 42.11 4.69 -8.55
N ILE A 477 41.73 5.78 -9.22
CA ILE A 477 40.33 6.24 -9.22
C ILE A 477 39.42 5.25 -9.95
N ASN A 478 39.85 4.69 -11.08
CA ASN A 478 39.07 3.67 -11.78
C ASN A 478 38.93 2.40 -10.93
N GLN A 479 40.00 1.95 -10.26
CA GLN A 479 39.93 0.81 -9.34
C GLN A 479 39.04 1.06 -8.11
N CYS A 480 38.97 2.31 -7.63
CA CYS A 480 38.01 2.68 -6.59
C CYS A 480 36.58 2.56 -7.12
N LEU A 481 36.29 3.17 -8.28
CA LEU A 481 34.96 3.10 -8.89
C LEU A 481 34.53 1.66 -9.19
N ASP A 482 35.41 0.85 -9.76
CA ASP A 482 35.14 -0.58 -10.04
C ASP A 482 34.83 -1.35 -8.75
N ALA A 483 35.57 -1.09 -7.68
CA ALA A 483 35.36 -1.75 -6.39
C ALA A 483 34.07 -1.29 -5.69
N LEU A 484 33.68 -0.02 -5.88
CA LEU A 484 32.45 0.54 -5.34
C LEU A 484 31.23 0.02 -6.12
N VAL A 485 31.29 -0.02 -7.45
CA VAL A 485 30.23 -0.60 -8.30
C VAL A 485 30.10 -2.10 -8.05
N SER A 486 31.21 -2.85 -7.95
CA SER A 486 31.17 -4.30 -7.69
C SER A 486 30.56 -4.67 -6.35
N LYS A 487 30.44 -3.73 -5.41
CA LYS A 487 29.85 -3.92 -4.09
C LYS A 487 28.49 -3.20 -3.95
N ASP A 488 27.96 -2.65 -5.04
CA ASP A 488 26.71 -1.86 -5.06
C ASP A 488 26.71 -0.68 -4.07
N LEU A 489 27.88 -0.08 -3.82
CA LEU A 489 28.06 1.03 -2.87
C LEU A 489 27.94 2.43 -3.49
N ILE A 490 27.89 2.51 -4.82
CA ILE A 490 27.58 3.76 -5.54
C ILE A 490 26.52 3.48 -6.61
N MET A 491 25.59 4.41 -6.76
CA MET A 491 24.54 4.32 -7.78
C MET A 491 25.11 4.65 -9.17
N LYS A 492 24.37 4.25 -10.23
CA LYS A 492 24.79 4.48 -11.62
C LYS A 492 24.95 5.97 -11.91
N GLU A 493 24.10 6.80 -11.34
CA GLU A 493 24.12 8.26 -11.46
C GLU A 493 25.40 8.85 -10.85
N ASP A 494 25.80 8.39 -9.66
CA ASP A 494 27.04 8.83 -8.99
C ASP A 494 28.29 8.38 -9.76
N TYR A 495 28.30 7.16 -10.29
CA TYR A 495 29.37 6.67 -11.15
C TYR A 495 29.51 7.52 -12.41
N GLU A 496 28.41 7.81 -13.11
CA GLU A 496 28.41 8.66 -14.30
C GLU A 496 28.81 10.10 -13.96
N LEU A 497 28.42 10.62 -12.81
CA LEU A 497 28.81 11.95 -12.34
C LEU A 497 30.32 12.06 -12.11
N VAL A 498 30.97 11.02 -11.57
CA VAL A 498 32.43 10.96 -11.46
C VAL A 498 33.08 10.76 -12.83
N ASN A 499 32.53 9.90 -13.68
CA ASN A 499 33.15 9.52 -14.95
C ASN A 499 33.07 10.60 -16.03
N THR A 500 32.05 11.45 -15.99
CA THR A 500 31.83 12.55 -16.95
C THR A 500 32.67 13.79 -16.69
N ARG A 501 33.41 13.87 -15.56
CA ARG A 501 34.26 15.04 -15.27
C ARG A 501 35.49 15.08 -16.19
N PRO A 502 35.85 16.26 -16.72
CA PRO A 502 36.83 16.39 -17.80
C PRO A 502 38.29 16.23 -17.37
N THR A 503 38.61 16.33 -16.07
CA THR A 503 39.98 16.27 -15.57
C THR A 503 40.11 15.26 -14.45
N ARG A 504 41.24 14.56 -14.35
CA ARG A 504 41.54 13.64 -13.24
C ARG A 504 41.22 14.29 -11.89
N THR A 505 41.69 15.52 -11.67
CA THR A 505 41.49 16.27 -10.42
C THR A 505 40.01 16.51 -10.11
N SER A 506 39.19 16.84 -11.10
CA SER A 506 37.74 17.01 -10.89
C SER A 506 37.00 15.68 -10.70
N ARG A 507 37.48 14.59 -11.32
CA ARG A 507 36.96 13.23 -11.06
C ARG A 507 37.26 12.81 -9.62
N VAL A 508 38.50 13.01 -9.14
CA VAL A 508 38.89 12.65 -7.76
C VAL A 508 38.08 13.46 -6.75
N ARG A 509 37.91 14.77 -6.96
CA ARG A 509 37.06 15.59 -6.07
C ARG A 509 35.62 15.10 -6.04
N GLN A 510 35.04 14.80 -7.20
CA GLN A 510 33.69 14.26 -7.28
C GLN A 510 33.55 12.92 -6.56
N LEU A 511 34.56 12.04 -6.63
CA LEU A 511 34.57 10.77 -5.89
C LEU A 511 34.62 11.00 -4.36
N LEU A 512 35.41 11.98 -3.91
CA LEU A 512 35.47 12.33 -2.49
C LEU A 512 34.17 12.98 -2.01
N ASP A 513 33.50 13.78 -2.85
CA ASP A 513 32.16 14.32 -2.52
C ASP A 513 31.11 13.20 -2.39
N THR A 514 31.19 12.16 -3.23
CA THR A 514 30.36 10.95 -3.07
C THR A 514 30.69 10.19 -1.79
N THR A 515 31.91 10.31 -1.26
CA THR A 515 32.26 9.70 0.03
C THR A 515 31.54 10.39 1.19
N ASP A 516 31.34 11.70 1.09
CA ASP A 516 30.64 12.50 2.10
C ASP A 516 29.13 12.20 2.15
N SER A 517 28.54 11.76 1.02
CA SER A 517 27.14 11.34 0.96
C SER A 517 26.91 9.86 1.28
N GLN A 518 27.86 8.98 0.96
CA GLN A 518 27.67 7.51 1.02
C GLN A 518 28.30 6.85 2.28
N GLY A 519 29.06 7.57 3.11
CA GLY A 519 29.48 7.14 4.45
C GLY A 519 30.78 6.31 4.55
N GLU A 520 31.05 5.78 5.75
CA GLU A 520 32.35 5.19 6.15
C GLU A 520 32.78 3.97 5.31
N GLU A 521 31.85 3.14 4.83
CA GLU A 521 32.21 1.93 4.06
C GLU A 521 32.81 2.28 2.68
N VAL A 522 32.30 3.34 2.03
CA VAL A 522 32.88 3.91 0.81
C VAL A 522 34.26 4.49 1.11
N ALA A 523 34.39 5.22 2.22
CA ALA A 523 35.67 5.77 2.67
C ALA A 523 36.73 4.68 2.90
N ARG A 524 36.35 3.55 3.52
CA ARG A 524 37.27 2.43 3.77
C ARG A 524 37.80 1.82 2.48
N ILE A 525 36.95 1.62 1.47
CA ILE A 525 37.36 1.07 0.18
C ILE A 525 38.31 2.02 -0.53
N ILE A 526 38.02 3.32 -0.52
CA ILE A 526 38.89 4.33 -1.12
C ILE A 526 40.26 4.33 -0.42
N VAL A 527 40.30 4.38 0.92
CA VAL A 527 41.56 4.32 1.68
C VAL A 527 42.34 3.03 1.41
N GLN A 528 41.65 1.88 1.35
CA GLN A 528 42.28 0.60 1.04
C GLN A 528 42.91 0.61 -0.37
N LYS A 529 42.22 1.17 -1.37
CA LYS A 529 42.75 1.28 -2.73
C LYS A 529 43.90 2.29 -2.85
N LEU A 530 43.86 3.39 -2.10
CA LEU A 530 44.99 4.33 -2.01
C LEU A 530 46.24 3.65 -1.43
N LYS A 531 46.06 2.78 -0.42
CA LYS A 531 47.12 1.98 0.20
C LYS A 531 47.66 0.90 -0.75
N ASP A 532 46.78 0.16 -1.43
CA ASP A 532 47.15 -0.89 -2.40
C ASP A 532 47.96 -0.33 -3.57
N ASN A 533 47.62 0.88 -4.02
CA ASN A 533 48.33 1.58 -5.10
C ASN A 533 49.62 2.29 -4.65
N ARG A 534 50.07 2.08 -3.40
CA ARG A 534 51.33 2.60 -2.84
C ARG A 534 51.48 4.12 -3.04
N GLN A 535 50.44 4.90 -2.76
CA GLN A 535 50.53 6.37 -2.79
C GLN A 535 51.27 6.88 -1.55
N MET A 536 52.59 6.65 -1.52
CA MET A 536 53.46 6.78 -0.34
C MET A 536 53.44 8.16 0.32
N GLY A 537 53.10 9.23 -0.41
CA GLY A 537 52.96 10.58 0.14
C GLY A 537 51.68 10.82 0.95
N LEU A 538 50.84 9.80 1.13
CA LEU A 538 49.65 9.84 1.98
C LEU A 538 49.84 9.12 3.32
N GLN A 539 51.02 8.58 3.64
CA GLN A 539 51.26 7.92 4.92
C GLN A 539 51.21 8.90 6.12
N PRO A 540 50.78 8.46 7.32
CA PRO A 540 50.29 7.12 7.66
C PRO A 540 48.80 6.92 7.31
N TYR A 541 48.47 5.74 6.80
CA TYR A 541 47.08 5.32 6.58
C TYR A 541 46.42 4.88 7.90
N PRO A 542 45.10 5.08 8.06
CA PRO A 542 44.39 4.61 9.25
C PRO A 542 44.38 3.07 9.31
N ASN A 543 44.40 2.53 10.54
CA ASN A 543 44.28 1.08 10.77
C ASN A 543 42.83 0.65 10.57
N ILE A 544 42.49 0.27 9.35
CA ILE A 544 41.17 -0.25 9.01
C ILE A 544 41.19 -1.79 9.17
N PRO A 545 40.27 -2.40 9.96
CA PRO A 545 40.17 -3.85 10.05
C PRO A 545 39.80 -4.44 8.68
N PRO A 546 40.36 -5.60 8.28
CA PRO A 546 40.12 -6.16 6.96
C PRO A 546 38.64 -6.55 6.80
N ALA A 547 38.01 -6.07 5.72
CA ALA A 547 36.66 -6.48 5.32
C ALA A 547 36.61 -8.01 5.15
N SER A 548 35.60 -8.65 5.74
CA SER A 548 35.35 -10.08 5.63
C SER A 548 35.27 -10.51 4.16
N ARG A 549 36.17 -11.40 3.74
CA ARG A 549 36.16 -11.97 2.39
C ARG A 549 34.94 -12.87 2.22
N SER A 550 34.02 -12.49 1.34
CA SER A 550 33.01 -13.39 0.78
C SER A 550 33.71 -14.42 -0.11
N THR A 551 33.63 -15.69 0.28
CA THR A 551 34.14 -16.82 -0.48
C THR A 551 33.27 -17.06 -1.73
N SER A 552 33.91 -16.91 -2.89
CA SER A 552 33.47 -17.49 -4.17
C SER A 552 33.26 -18.99 -4.02
N LEU A 553 32.02 -19.47 -4.13
CA LEU A 553 31.72 -20.88 -4.32
C LEU A 553 31.39 -21.13 -5.80
N HIS A 554 32.37 -21.72 -6.48
CA HIS A 554 32.15 -22.58 -7.63
C HIS A 554 31.40 -23.83 -7.15
N LEU A 555 30.18 -24.04 -7.65
CA LEU A 555 29.62 -25.33 -8.10
C LEU A 555 28.22 -25.14 -8.67
#